data_AF-A0A4R7Q819-F1
#
_entry.id   AF-A0A4R7Q819-F1
#
_cell.length_a   1.000
_cell.length_b   1.000
_cell.length_c   1.000
_cell.angle_alpha   90.00
_cell.angle_beta   90.00
_cell.angle_gamma   90.00
#
_symmetry.space_group_name_H-M   'P 1'
#
loop_
_entity.id
_entity.type
_entity.pdbx_description
1 polymer ?
#
loop_
_entity_poly.entity_id
_entity_poly.type
_entity_poly.pdbx_seq_one_letter_code
_entity_poly.pdbx_strand_id
1 'polypeptide(L)'
;MKKFITDRNLTIINFALIFYFIGLYLLYIYQVNSVILGFFVEILTIPLMLAQIVFVIIGIIYLIKHSVRILTLVSVIALIICSTLTIGSFF
;
A
#
# COMPACT_ATOMS: atom_id res chain seq x y z
N MET A 1 22.78 -16.05 1.30
CA MET A 1 21.97 -14.82 1.21
C MET A 1 20.55 -15.12 1.71
N LYS A 2 20.16 -14.63 2.89
CA LYS A 2 18.79 -14.74 3.39
C LYS A 2 17.87 -14.00 2.41
N LYS A 3 16.95 -14.69 1.73
CA LYS A 3 15.91 -14.06 0.90
C LYS A 3 15.00 -13.22 1.81
N PHE A 4 15.33 -11.95 2.01
CA PHE A 4 14.53 -11.02 2.81
C PHE A 4 13.11 -10.81 2.26
N ILE A 5 12.90 -11.11 0.96
CA ILE A 5 11.60 -11.07 0.29
C ILE A 5 11.08 -12.50 0.12
N THR A 6 10.26 -12.91 1.08
CA THR A 6 9.43 -14.13 1.01
C THR A 6 8.00 -13.72 0.66
N ASP A 7 7.23 -14.58 -0.03
CA ASP A 7 5.80 -14.37 -0.34
C ASP A 7 5.00 -13.76 0.82
N ARG A 8 5.25 -14.26 2.04
CA ARG A 8 4.57 -13.81 3.26
C ARG A 8 4.89 -12.36 3.62
N ASN A 9 6.16 -11.94 3.53
CA ASN A 9 6.56 -10.58 3.86
C ASN A 9 5.99 -9.58 2.85
N LEU A 10 6.00 -9.93 1.56
CA LEU A 10 5.45 -9.09 0.51
C LEU A 10 3.93 -8.90 0.68
N THR A 11 3.22 -9.98 1.01
CA THR A 11 1.78 -9.94 1.31
C THR A 11 1.49 -9.07 2.53
N ILE A 12 2.26 -9.19 3.62
CA ILE A 12 2.07 -8.40 4.84
C ILE A 12 2.26 -6.91 4.57
N ILE A 13 3.31 -6.54 3.83
CA ILE A 13 3.58 -5.13 3.50
C ILE A 13 2.48 -4.56 2.62
N ASN A 14 2.05 -5.31 1.58
CA ASN A 14 0.96 -4.89 0.71
C ASN A 14 -0.33 -4.66 1.51
N PHE A 15 -0.68 -5.59 2.40
CA PHE A 15 -1.86 -5.44 3.26
C PHE A 15 -1.74 -4.26 4.22
N ALA A 16 -0.57 -4.04 4.83
CA ALA A 16 -0.34 -2.91 5.73
C ALA A 16 -0.54 -1.57 5.00
N LEU A 17 -0.03 -1.44 3.76
CA LEU A 17 -0.24 -0.26 2.93
C LEU A 17 -1.73 -0.06 2.60
N ILE A 18 -2.43 -1.11 2.18
CA ILE A 18 -3.87 -1.04 1.87
C ILE A 18 -4.66 -0.59 3.10
N PHE A 19 -4.42 -1.20 4.26
CA PHE A 19 -5.11 -0.84 5.51
C PHE A 19 -4.84 0.61 5.93
N TYR A 20 -3.61 1.08 5.78
CA TYR A 20 -3.27 2.47 6.08
C TYR A 20 -4.09 3.45 5.25
N PHE A 21 -4.15 3.29 3.93
CA PHE A 21 -4.89 4.19 3.04
C PHE A 21 -6.41 4.09 3.21
N ILE A 22 -6.94 2.89 3.49
CA ILE A 22 -8.35 2.73 3.86
C ILE A 22 -8.66 3.51 5.15
N GLY A 23 -7.79 3.42 6.17
CA GLY A 23 -7.95 4.19 7.40
C GLY A 23 -7.91 5.70 7.15
N LEU A 24 -7.03 6.14 6.26
CA LEU A 24 -6.91 7.54 5.83
C LEU A 24 -8.18 8.02 5.12
N TYR A 25 -8.75 7.20 4.24
CA TYR A 25 -10.01 7.46 3.56
C TYR A 25 -11.18 7.55 4.55
N LEU A 26 -11.21 6.67 5.57
CA LEU A 26 -12.21 6.76 6.66
C LEU A 26 -12.06 8.06 7.45
N LEU A 27 -10.83 8.45 7.82
CA LEU A 27 -10.58 9.70 8.54
C LEU A 27 -11.07 10.92 7.76
N TYR A 28 -10.91 10.89 6.43
CA TYR A 28 -11.45 11.90 5.52
C TYR A 28 -12.99 11.93 5.53
N ILE A 29 -13.67 10.78 5.38
CA ILE A 29 -15.14 10.69 5.41
C ILE A 29 -15.73 11.20 6.73
N TYR A 30 -15.13 10.79 7.86
CA TYR A 30 -15.61 11.18 9.18
C TYR A 30 -15.16 12.59 9.61
N GLN A 31 -14.47 13.33 8.73
CA GLN A 31 -13.98 14.69 8.97
C GLN A 31 -13.31 14.84 10.35
N VAL A 32 -12.46 13.87 10.71
CA VAL A 32 -11.79 13.85 12.01
C VAL A 32 -10.75 14.97 12.03
N ASN A 33 -11.17 16.15 12.48
CA ASN A 33 -10.37 17.36 12.40
C ASN A 33 -9.51 17.53 13.66
N SER A 34 -8.38 16.82 13.70
CA SER A 34 -7.34 16.96 14.74
C SER A 34 -6.05 17.47 14.12
N VAL A 35 -5.52 18.60 14.62
CA VAL A 35 -4.29 19.23 14.12
C VAL A 35 -3.10 18.27 14.15
N ILE A 36 -2.98 17.49 15.23
CA ILE A 36 -1.91 16.50 15.38
C ILE A 36 -2.08 15.40 14.34
N LEU A 37 -3.30 14.93 14.13
CA LEU A 37 -3.61 13.83 13.23
C LEU A 37 -3.41 14.25 11.76
N GLY A 38 -3.79 15.47 11.39
CA GLY A 38 -3.54 16.06 10.07
C GLY A 38 -2.05 16.16 9.75
N PHE A 39 -1.24 16.63 10.70
CA PHE A 39 0.22 16.72 10.52
C PHE A 39 0.88 15.34 10.29
N PHE A 40 0.49 14.33 11.07
CA PHE A 40 0.97 12.96 10.86
C PHE A 40 0.53 12.41 9.51
N VAL A 41 -0.73 12.63 9.13
CA VAL A 41 -1.25 12.20 7.84
C VAL A 41 -0.45 12.82 6.71
N GLU A 42 -0.22 14.13 6.69
CA GLU A 42 0.53 14.80 5.61
C GLU A 42 1.96 14.27 5.48
N ILE A 43 2.69 14.15 6.61
CA ILE A 43 4.08 13.69 6.60
C ILE A 43 4.19 12.23 6.18
N LEU A 44 3.26 11.38 6.58
CA LEU A 44 3.34 9.95 6.34
C LEU A 44 2.73 9.58 4.97
N THR A 45 1.79 10.35 4.44
CA THR A 45 1.12 10.03 3.17
C THR A 45 2.05 10.14 1.98
N ILE A 46 2.92 11.14 1.92
CA ILE A 46 3.90 11.31 0.83
C ILE A 46 4.85 10.10 0.72
N PRO A 47 5.57 9.68 1.79
CA PRO A 47 6.44 8.50 1.72
C PRO A 47 5.64 7.21 1.52
N LEU A 48 4.43 7.08 2.07
CA LEU A 48 3.60 5.88 1.84
C LEU A 48 3.05 5.80 0.41
N MET A 49 2.73 6.92 -0.24
CA MET A 49 2.38 6.95 -1.66
C MET A 49 3.55 6.48 -2.52
N LEU A 50 4.75 6.97 -2.24
CA LEU A 50 5.95 6.53 -2.94
C LEU A 50 6.21 5.03 -2.70
N ALA A 51 6.03 4.57 -1.46
CA ALA A 51 6.17 3.17 -1.10
C ALA A 51 5.17 2.28 -1.86
N GLN A 52 3.90 2.68 -2.00
CA GLN A 52 2.92 1.92 -2.79
C GLN A 52 3.40 1.69 -4.23
N ILE A 53 3.87 2.73 -4.92
CA ILE A 53 4.37 2.60 -6.30
C ILE A 53 5.56 1.62 -6.36
N VAL A 54 6.52 1.77 -5.44
CA VAL A 54 7.69 0.89 -5.37
C VAL A 54 7.28 -0.56 -5.10
N PHE A 55 6.37 -0.80 -4.14
CA PHE A 55 5.89 -2.13 -3.80
C PHE A 55 5.02 -2.76 -4.89
N VAL A 56 4.28 -1.99 -5.68
CA VAL A 56 3.58 -2.47 -6.87
C VAL A 56 4.59 -2.98 -7.90
N ILE A 57 5.63 -2.20 -8.22
CA ILE A 57 6.67 -2.60 -9.17
C ILE A 57 7.39 -3.87 -8.70
N ILE A 58 7.80 -3.90 -7.42
CA ILE A 58 8.41 -5.09 -6.81
C ILE A 58 7.46 -6.29 -6.85
N GLY A 59 6.18 -6.06 -6.56
CA GLY A 59 5.12 -7.07 -6.59
C GLY A 59 4.95 -7.72 -7.97
N ILE A 60 4.89 -6.90 -9.02
CA ILE A 60 4.77 -7.36 -10.42
C ILE A 60 6.01 -8.16 -10.83
N ILE A 61 7.22 -7.63 -10.56
CA ILE A 61 8.48 -8.33 -10.88
C ILE A 61 8.54 -9.68 -10.15
N TYR A 62 8.12 -9.71 -8.89
CA TYR A 62 8.09 -10.93 -8.09
C TYR A 62 7.09 -11.96 -8.66
N LEU A 63 5.93 -11.49 -9.12
CA LEU A 63 4.88 -12.32 -9.75
C LEU A 63 5.37 -13.00 -11.04
N ILE A 64 6.15 -12.29 -11.85
CA ILE A 64 6.69 -12.79 -13.13
C ILE A 64 7.83 -13.79 -12.89
N LYS A 65 8.66 -13.55 -11.86
CA LYS A 65 9.91 -14.30 -11.64
C LYS A 65 9.74 -15.58 -10.81
N HIS A 66 8.64 -15.72 -10.07
CA HIS A 66 8.41 -16.85 -9.16
C HIS A 66 6.99 -17.41 -9.27
N SER A 67 6.82 -18.72 -9.00
CA SER A 67 5.50 -19.33 -8.80
C SER A 67 4.90 -18.83 -7.48
N VAL A 68 4.23 -17.70 -7.54
CA VAL A 68 3.66 -17.01 -6.40
C VAL A 68 2.40 -17.72 -5.87
N ARG A 69 2.14 -17.59 -4.58
CA ARG A 69 0.87 -18.01 -3.99
C ARG A 69 -0.27 -17.10 -4.47
N ILE A 70 -1.47 -17.65 -4.61
CA ILE A 70 -2.69 -16.90 -4.96
C ILE A 70 -2.89 -15.70 -4.03
N LEU A 71 -2.55 -15.84 -2.74
CA LEU A 71 -2.65 -14.75 -1.76
C LEU A 71 -1.74 -13.56 -2.09
N THR A 72 -0.51 -13.81 -2.55
CA THR A 72 0.42 -12.76 -2.99
C THR A 72 -0.13 -12.05 -4.22
N LEU A 73 -0.69 -12.80 -5.17
CA LEU A 73 -1.32 -12.27 -6.38
C LEU A 73 -2.50 -11.35 -6.04
N VAL A 74 -3.41 -11.78 -5.17
CA VAL A 74 -4.55 -10.97 -4.71
C VAL A 74 -4.05 -9.71 -3.99
N SER A 75 -3.01 -9.81 -3.17
CA SER A 75 -2.45 -8.63 -2.47
C SER A 75 -1.86 -7.58 -3.41
N VAL A 76 -1.18 -8.01 -4.48
CA VAL A 76 -0.60 -7.11 -5.48
C VAL A 76 -1.71 -6.43 -6.29
N ILE A 77 -2.74 -7.18 -6.71
CA ILE A 77 -3.90 -6.62 -7.41
C ILE A 77 -4.64 -5.60 -6.52
N ALA A 78 -4.89 -5.95 -5.26
CA ALA A 78 -5.52 -5.03 -4.31
C ALA A 78 -4.69 -3.76 -4.09
N LEU A 79 -3.35 -3.87 -4.04
CA LEU A 79 -2.45 -2.73 -3.92
C LEU A 79 -2.50 -1.84 -5.17
N ILE A 80 -2.58 -2.42 -6.38
CA ILE A 80 -2.74 -1.66 -7.63
C ILE A 80 -4.05 -0.87 -7.61
N ILE A 81 -5.16 -1.50 -7.24
CA ILE A 81 -6.46 -0.81 -7.14
C ILE A 81 -6.39 0.32 -6.12
N CYS A 82 -5.82 0.06 -4.94
CA CYS A 82 -5.64 1.06 -3.89
C CYS A 82 -4.78 2.24 -4.36
N SER A 83 -3.69 1.96 -5.11
CA SER A 83 -2.81 3.00 -5.66
C SER A 83 -3.54 3.85 -6.69
N THR A 84 -4.33 3.26 -7.58
CA THR A 84 -5.12 3.99 -8.58
C THR A 84 -6.17 4.89 -7.92
N LEU A 85 -6.89 4.38 -6.91
CA LEU A 85 -7.87 5.16 -6.15
C LEU A 85 -7.22 6.32 -5.39
N THR A 86 -6.05 6.07 -4.79
CA THR A 86 -5.31 7.09 -4.05
C THR A 86 -4.85 8.20 -4.99
N ILE A 87 -4.17 7.86 -6.09
CA ILE A 87 -3.70 8.84 -7.08
C ILE A 87 -4.88 9.62 -7.68
N GLY A 88 -5.99 8.93 -8.01
CA GLY A 88 -7.20 9.57 -8.52
C GLY A 88 -7.97 10.40 -7.49
N SER A 89 -7.71 10.24 -6.19
CA SER A 89 -8.25 11.12 -5.15
C SER A 89 -7.37 12.35 -4.89
N PHE A 90 -6.10 12.32 -5.34
CA PHE A 90 -5.15 13.43 -5.20
C PHE A 90 -5.16 14.40 -6.40
N PHE A 91 -5.60 13.96 -7.58
CA PHE A 91 -5.78 14.76 -8.80
C PHE A 91 -7.25 15.13 -9.02
#